data_AF-A0A382AFQ9-F1
#
_entry.id   AF-A0A382AFQ9-F1
#
_cell.length_a   1.000
_cell.length_b   1.000
_cell.length_c   1.000
_cell.angle_alpha   90.00
_cell.angle_beta   90.00
_cell.angle_gamma   90.00
#
_symmetry.space_group_name_H-M   'P 1'
#
loop_
_entity.id
_entity.type
_entity.pdbx_description
1 polymer ?
#
loop_
_entity_poly.entity_id
_entity_poly.type
_entity_poly.pdbx_seq_one_letter_code
_entity_poly.pdbx_strand_id
1 'polypeptide(L)'
;MKARIPAGMFLVSAASLMYEISLARLLAIELWHHYAFLIISCALLGYGAAGAFRLTWTGRIPLFLPVLSFSLLLIPLFLLSSQLPFDPALMSLDPWHGGWLLLSFLLLAVPFFLAGLTLNLLLEQY
;
A
#
# COMPACT_ATOMS: atom_id res chain seq x y z
N MET A 1 -27.53 2.11 -12.92
CA MET A 1 -26.10 1.69 -12.96
C MET A 1 -25.12 2.78 -12.51
N LYS A 2 -25.40 4.09 -12.69
CA LYS A 2 -24.52 5.22 -12.32
C LYS A 2 -24.11 5.34 -10.84
N ALA A 3 -24.88 4.80 -9.89
CA ALA A 3 -24.55 4.89 -8.45
C ALA A 3 -23.57 3.81 -7.93
N ARG A 4 -23.31 2.75 -8.72
CA ARG A 4 -22.50 1.61 -8.26
C ARG A 4 -20.99 1.91 -8.27
N ILE A 5 -20.55 2.68 -9.26
CA ILE A 5 -19.14 3.08 -9.42
C ILE A 5 -18.68 4.01 -8.29
N PRO A 6 -19.38 5.13 -7.96
CA PRO A 6 -18.96 5.99 -6.87
C PRO A 6 -19.04 5.29 -5.50
N ALA A 7 -20.00 4.40 -5.29
CA ALA A 7 -20.05 3.57 -4.08
C ALA A 7 -18.84 2.62 -3.98
N GLY A 8 -18.43 2.00 -5.09
CA GLY A 8 -17.23 1.18 -5.16
C GLY A 8 -15.95 1.97 -4.88
N MET A 9 -15.80 3.15 -5.50
CA MET A 9 -14.68 4.05 -5.24
C MET A 9 -14.61 4.47 -3.77
N PHE A 10 -15.75 4.85 -3.19
CA PHE A 10 -15.83 5.23 -1.77
C PHE A 10 -15.39 4.09 -0.86
N LEU A 11 -15.88 2.87 -1.08
CA LEU A 11 -15.54 1.70 -0.27
C LEU A 11 -14.05 1.34 -0.36
N VAL A 12 -13.48 1.36 -1.57
CA VAL A 12 -12.06 1.08 -1.78
C VAL A 12 -11.20 2.14 -1.09
N SER A 13 -11.50 3.42 -1.28
CA SER A 13 -10.76 4.52 -0.64
C SER A 13 -10.89 4.50 0.89
N ALA A 14 -12.08 4.18 1.40
CA ALA A 14 -12.28 4.03 2.85
C ALA A 14 -11.47 2.84 3.40
N ALA A 15 -11.44 1.70 2.70
CA ALA A 15 -10.66 0.54 3.09
C ALA A 15 -9.15 0.83 3.07
N SER A 16 -8.65 1.50 2.04
CA SER A 16 -7.23 1.87 1.97
C SER A 16 -6.83 2.89 3.04
N LEU A 17 -7.69 3.86 3.34
CA LEU A 17 -7.47 4.81 4.45
C LEU A 17 -7.49 4.13 5.81
N MET A 18 -8.43 3.21 6.06
CA MET A 18 -8.43 2.42 7.30
C MET A 18 -7.16 1.59 7.43
N TYR A 19 -6.66 1.03 6.33
CA TYR A 19 -5.40 0.30 6.31
C TYR A 19 -4.21 1.20 6.62
N GLU A 20 -4.14 2.37 5.99
CA GLU A 20 -3.09 3.37 6.27
C GLU A 20 -3.05 3.79 7.73
N ILE A 21 -4.21 4.10 8.33
CA ILE A 21 -4.32 4.50 9.74
C ILE A 21 -3.91 3.35 10.67
N SER A 22 -4.33 2.12 10.34
CA SER A 22 -3.99 0.94 11.15
C SER A 22 -2.49 0.66 11.12
N LEU A 23 -1.88 0.72 9.94
CA LEU A 23 -0.45 0.57 9.77
C LEU A 23 0.33 1.71 10.42
N ALA A 24 -0.11 2.95 10.29
CA ALA A 24 0.53 4.10 10.95
C ALA A 24 0.65 3.86 12.46
N ARG A 25 -0.41 3.31 13.08
CA ARG A 25 -0.42 2.99 14.51
C ARG A 25 0.50 1.82 14.84
N LEU A 26 0.51 0.75 14.04
CA LEU A 26 1.36 -0.42 14.27
C LEU A 26 2.85 -0.07 14.10
N LEU A 27 3.19 0.66 13.02
CA LEU A 27 4.55 1.14 12.76
C LEU A 27 5.01 2.18 13.78
N ALA A 28 4.11 2.98 14.35
CA ALA A 28 4.47 3.88 15.44
C ALA A 28 4.92 3.14 16.71
N ILE A 29 4.41 1.92 16.93
CA ILE A 29 4.80 1.04 18.03
C ILE A 29 6.12 0.32 17.69
N GLU A 30 6.26 -0.15 16.45
CA GLU A 30 7.37 -1.01 16.01
C GLU A 30 8.64 -0.22 15.64
N LEU A 31 8.53 0.88 14.88
CA LEU A 31 9.66 1.62 14.29
C LEU A 31 9.97 2.97 14.96
N TRP A 32 9.44 3.27 16.15
CA TRP A 32 9.45 4.61 16.78
C TRP A 32 8.62 5.64 16.01
N HIS A 33 8.03 6.59 16.74
CA HIS A 33 7.04 7.54 16.21
C HIS A 33 7.48 8.35 14.97
N HIS A 34 8.78 8.61 14.82
CA HIS A 34 9.33 9.36 13.69
C HIS A 34 9.19 8.62 12.35
N TYR A 35 9.23 7.29 12.36
CA TYR A 35 9.18 6.48 11.14
C TYR A 35 7.75 6.13 10.74
N ALA A 36 6.75 6.37 11.60
CA ALA A 36 5.35 6.15 11.28
C ALA A 36 4.89 6.99 10.07
N PHE A 37 5.47 8.18 9.86
CA PHE A 37 5.17 9.03 8.71
C PHE A 37 5.57 8.41 7.36
N LEU A 38 6.45 7.41 7.35
CA LEU A 38 6.82 6.69 6.13
C LEU A 38 5.63 6.00 5.49
N ILE A 39 4.58 5.67 6.25
CA ILE A 39 3.42 5.02 5.66
C ILE A 39 2.69 5.90 4.64
N ILE A 40 2.71 7.22 4.83
CA ILE A 40 2.13 8.17 3.90
C ILE A 40 2.92 8.15 2.59
N SER A 41 4.26 8.15 2.68
CA SER A 41 5.13 8.02 1.50
C SER A 41 4.94 6.69 0.78
N CYS A 42 4.69 5.62 1.53
CA CYS A 42 4.40 4.28 1.01
C CYS A 42 3.08 4.25 0.23
N ALA A 43 2.03 4.87 0.79
CA ALA A 43 0.75 5.05 0.13
C ALA A 43 0.92 5.87 -1.16
N LEU A 44 1.58 7.02 -1.10
CA LEU A 44 1.86 7.86 -2.28
C LEU A 44 2.65 7.11 -3.36
N LEU A 45 3.67 6.33 -2.97
CA LEU A 45 4.43 5.50 -3.91
C LEU A 45 3.52 4.45 -4.57
N GLY A 46 2.72 3.73 -3.78
CA GLY A 46 1.79 2.72 -4.29
C GLY A 46 0.80 3.30 -5.29
N TYR A 47 0.13 4.40 -4.94
CA TYR A 47 -0.80 5.09 -5.84
C TYR A 47 -0.11 5.64 -7.09
N GLY A 48 1.06 6.26 -6.94
CA GLY A 48 1.85 6.79 -8.05
C GLY A 48 2.30 5.69 -9.02
N ALA A 49 2.81 4.58 -8.48
CA ALA A 49 3.19 3.41 -9.26
C ALA A 49 1.99 2.79 -9.99
N ALA A 50 0.81 2.75 -9.37
CA ALA A 50 -0.41 2.25 -9.99
C ALA A 50 -0.83 3.11 -11.19
N GLY A 51 -0.72 4.44 -11.08
CA GLY A 51 -0.96 5.36 -12.18
C GLY A 51 0.05 5.17 -13.32
N ALA A 52 1.35 5.10 -13.01
CA ALA A 52 2.41 4.88 -13.99
C ALA A 52 2.27 3.52 -14.71
N PHE A 53 1.90 2.47 -13.97
CA PHE A 53 1.64 1.15 -14.54
C PHE A 53 0.45 1.19 -15.49
N ARG A 54 -0.64 1.89 -15.15
CA ARG A 54 -1.81 1.97 -16.01
C ARG A 54 -1.56 2.81 -17.28
N LEU A 55 -0.70 3.82 -17.20
CA LEU A 55 -0.25 4.62 -18.35
C LEU A 55 0.59 3.80 -19.35
N THR A 56 1.43 2.89 -18.84
CA THR A 56 2.31 2.06 -19.67
C THR A 56 1.63 0.78 -20.16
N TRP A 57 0.73 0.21 -19.37
CA TRP A 57 0.01 -1.02 -19.68
C TRP A 57 -1.47 -0.76 -19.97
N THR A 58 -1.88 -0.94 -21.24
CA THR A 58 -3.26 -0.73 -21.71
C THR A 58 -4.11 -2.01 -21.76
N GLY A 59 -3.58 -3.13 -21.27
CA GLY A 59 -4.30 -4.40 -21.22
C GLY A 59 -5.57 -4.31 -20.38
N ARG A 60 -6.60 -5.08 -20.76
CA ARG A 60 -7.84 -5.18 -19.98
C ARG A 60 -7.59 -6.00 -18.73
N ILE A 61 -7.58 -5.33 -17.58
CA ILE A 61 -7.48 -5.98 -16.27
C ILE A 61 -8.90 -6.07 -15.69
N PRO A 62 -9.42 -7.27 -15.36
CA PRO A 62 -10.72 -7.39 -14.73
C PRO A 62 -10.66 -6.82 -13.31
N LEU A 63 -11.59 -5.92 -12.97
CA LEU A 63 -11.65 -5.21 -11.68
C LEU A 63 -11.56 -6.12 -10.46
N PHE A 64 -12.15 -7.33 -10.54
CA PHE A 64 -12.15 -8.30 -9.45
C PHE A 64 -10.74 -8.74 -9.03
N LEU A 65 -9.79 -8.79 -9.98
CA LEU A 65 -8.44 -9.29 -9.72
C LEU A 65 -7.69 -8.40 -8.71
N PRO A 66 -7.52 -7.08 -8.94
CA PRO A 66 -6.83 -6.23 -7.99
C PRO A 66 -7.61 -6.03 -6.67
N VAL A 67 -8.95 -6.06 -6.67
CA VAL A 67 -9.75 -5.99 -5.43
C VAL A 67 -9.54 -7.23 -4.57
N LEU A 68 -9.60 -8.43 -5.17
CA LEU A 68 -9.39 -9.68 -4.44
C LEU A 68 -7.94 -9.77 -3.93
N SER A 69 -6.97 -9.44 -4.78
CA SER A 69 -5.56 -9.40 -4.39
C SER A 69 -5.32 -8.41 -3.26
N PHE A 70 -5.94 -7.22 -3.30
CA PHE A 70 -5.87 -6.26 -2.21
C PHE A 70 -6.33 -6.91 -0.90
N SER A 71 -7.57 -7.41 -0.85
CA SER A 71 -8.11 -8.02 0.37
C SER A 71 -7.29 -9.21 0.88
N LEU A 72 -6.73 -10.02 -0.01
CA LEU A 72 -5.98 -11.22 0.36
C LEU A 72 -4.56 -10.90 0.83
N LEU A 73 -3.94 -9.83 0.28
CA LEU A 73 -2.54 -9.50 0.54
C LEU A 73 -2.32 -8.57 1.74
N LEU A 74 -3.37 -7.89 2.24
CA LEU A 74 -3.26 -6.97 3.39
C LEU A 74 -2.57 -7.60 4.61
N ILE A 75 -3.03 -8.79 5.02
CA ILE A 75 -2.55 -9.50 6.20
C ILE A 75 -1.17 -10.15 5.97
N PRO A 76 -0.97 -10.97 4.91
CA PRO A 76 0.31 -11.66 4.73
C PRO A 76 1.47 -10.69 4.46
N LEU A 77 1.24 -9.57 3.74
CA LEU A 77 2.30 -8.58 3.53
C LEU A 77 2.67 -7.84 4.81
N PHE A 78 1.67 -7.55 5.67
CA PHE A 78 1.94 -7.00 6.99
C PHE A 78 2.74 -7.99 7.85
N LEU A 79 2.33 -9.25 7.91
CA LEU A 79 3.05 -10.28 8.69
C LEU A 79 4.47 -10.50 8.18
N LEU A 80 4.67 -10.53 6.87
CA LEU A 80 6.00 -10.61 6.27
C LEU A 80 6.85 -9.39 6.63
N SER A 81 6.27 -8.19 6.61
CA SER A 81 6.96 -6.97 7.03
C SER A 81 7.36 -6.99 8.50
N SER A 82 6.52 -7.51 9.39
CA SER A 82 6.82 -7.61 10.83
C SER A 82 7.77 -8.74 11.20
N GLN A 83 8.03 -9.70 10.29
CA GLN A 83 9.06 -10.72 10.48
C GLN A 83 10.45 -10.23 10.12
N LEU A 84 10.57 -9.07 9.46
CA LEU A 84 11.85 -8.49 9.12
C LEU A 84 12.51 -7.94 10.40
N PRO A 85 13.72 -8.40 10.76
CA PRO A 85 14.42 -7.95 11.96
C PRO A 85 14.97 -6.53 11.73
N PHE A 86 14.08 -5.55 11.76
CA PHE A 86 14.44 -4.15 11.68
C PHE A 86 14.60 -3.58 13.09
N ASP A 87 15.85 -3.40 13.52
CA ASP A 87 16.17 -2.68 14.75
C ASP A 87 16.57 -1.23 14.43
N PRO A 88 15.74 -0.22 14.78
CA PRO A 88 16.06 1.18 14.56
C PRO A 88 17.35 1.62 15.28
N ALA A 89 17.74 0.89 16.34
CA ALA A 89 18.97 1.15 17.11
C ALA A 89 20.26 0.81 16.34
N LEU A 90 20.22 -0.12 15.38
CA LEU A 90 21.37 -0.50 14.55
C LEU A 90 21.49 0.34 13.27
N MET A 91 20.41 1.03 12.88
CA MET A 91 20.34 1.92 11.71
C MET A 91 21.34 3.09 11.79
N SER A 92 21.65 3.60 13.00
CA SER A 92 22.61 4.69 13.18
C SER A 92 24.07 4.24 13.06
N LEU A 93 24.33 2.93 13.18
CA LEU A 93 25.66 2.34 13.19
C LEU A 93 26.04 1.72 11.84
N ASP A 94 25.09 1.12 11.11
CA ASP A 94 25.35 0.43 9.84
C ASP A 94 24.33 0.79 8.74
N PRO A 95 24.76 1.46 7.64
CA PRO A 95 23.89 1.84 6.50
C PRO A 95 23.19 0.67 5.81
N TRP A 96 23.70 -0.56 5.97
CA TRP A 96 23.15 -1.77 5.36
C TRP A 96 21.73 -2.09 5.89
N HIS A 97 21.39 -1.66 7.10
CA HIS A 97 20.06 -1.82 7.68
C HIS A 97 18.98 -0.98 6.97
N GLY A 98 19.38 0.06 6.22
CA GLY A 98 18.47 0.83 5.38
C GLY A 98 17.85 0.01 4.24
N GLY A 99 18.54 -1.04 3.76
CA GLY A 99 18.01 -1.95 2.75
C GLY A 99 16.80 -2.74 3.25
N TRP A 100 16.81 -3.17 4.52
CA TRP A 100 15.67 -3.86 5.14
C TRP A 100 14.48 -2.94 5.32
N LEU A 101 14.70 -1.68 5.72
CA LEU A 101 13.64 -0.67 5.79
C LEU A 101 13.01 -0.44 4.41
N LEU A 102 13.84 -0.30 3.37
CA LEU A 102 13.37 -0.10 1.99
C LEU A 102 12.56 -1.32 1.51
N LEU A 103 12.98 -2.54 1.88
CA LEU A 103 12.26 -3.75 1.56
C LEU A 103 10.88 -3.78 2.24
N SER A 104 10.81 -3.52 3.55
CA SER A 104 9.54 -3.39 4.28
C SER A 104 8.64 -2.33 3.65
N PHE A 105 9.22 -1.18 3.30
CA PHE A 105 8.53 -0.08 2.64
C PHE A 105 7.94 -0.48 1.26
N LEU A 106 8.70 -1.22 0.46
CA LEU A 106 8.24 -1.75 -0.83
C LEU A 106 7.13 -2.79 -0.65
N LEU A 107 7.26 -3.70 0.33
CA LEU A 107 6.23 -4.71 0.64
C LEU A 107 4.91 -4.05 1.06
N LEU A 108 4.98 -3.08 1.96
CA LEU A 108 3.81 -2.33 2.43
C LEU A 108 3.20 -1.44 1.35
N ALA A 109 3.91 -1.13 0.26
CA ALA A 109 3.40 -0.33 -0.86
C ALA A 109 2.53 -1.15 -1.82
N VAL A 110 2.72 -2.47 -1.87
CA VAL A 110 1.96 -3.38 -2.76
C VAL A 110 0.43 -3.32 -2.55
N PRO A 111 -0.11 -3.37 -1.33
CA PRO A 111 -1.55 -3.19 -1.10
C PRO A 111 -2.05 -1.82 -1.60
N PHE A 112 -1.30 -0.74 -1.36
CA PHE A 112 -1.66 0.59 -1.85
C PHE A 112 -1.62 0.67 -3.39
N PHE A 113 -0.66 0.00 -4.02
CA PHE A 113 -0.61 -0.15 -5.47
C PHE A 113 -1.86 -0.84 -6.02
N LEU A 114 -2.29 -1.94 -5.40
CA LEU A 114 -3.49 -2.65 -5.82
C LEU A 114 -4.75 -1.79 -5.63
N ALA A 115 -4.88 -1.11 -4.49
CA ALA A 115 -5.96 -0.16 -4.26
C ALA A 115 -5.97 0.96 -5.31
N GLY A 116 -4.81 1.56 -5.61
CA GLY A 116 -4.68 2.57 -6.65
C GLY A 116 -5.07 2.07 -8.03
N LEU A 117 -4.69 0.83 -8.38
CA LEU A 117 -5.05 0.23 -9.65
C LEU A 117 -6.57 0.02 -9.76
N THR A 118 -7.23 -0.42 -8.68
CA THR A 118 -8.70 -0.54 -8.66
C THR A 118 -9.38 0.82 -8.87
N LEU A 119 -8.89 1.89 -8.25
CA LEU A 119 -9.44 3.23 -8.40
C LEU A 119 -9.25 3.75 -9.84
N ASN A 120 -8.07 3.56 -10.44
CA ASN A 120 -7.81 3.94 -11.83
C ASN A 120 -8.77 3.22 -12.79
N LEU A 121 -8.97 1.90 -12.61
CA LEU A 121 -9.91 1.13 -13.44
C LEU A 121 -11.38 1.56 -13.25
N LEU A 122 -11.77 1.95 -12.03
CA LEU A 122 -13.10 2.50 -11.77
C LEU A 122 -13.29 3.88 -12.39
N LEU A 123 -12.26 4.73 -12.36
CA LEU A 123 -12.26 6.07 -12.95
C LEU A 123 -12.40 6.02 -14.47
N GLU A 124 -11.78 5.04 -15.12
CA GLU A 124 -11.94 4.81 -16.57
C GLU A 124 -13.35 4.38 -16.99
N GLN A 125 -14.14 3.85 -16.04
CA GLN A 125 -15.50 3.38 -16.28
C GLN A 125 -16.57 4.42 -15.94
N TYR A 126 -16.20 5.52 -15.29
CA TYR A 126 -17.08 6.61 -14.87
C TYR A 126 -17.38 7.57 -16.02
#